data_AF-A0A7C2S3H5-F1
#
_entry.id   AF-A0A7C2S3H5-F1
#
_cell.length_a   1.000
_cell.length_b   1.000
_cell.length_c   1.000
_cell.angle_alpha   90.00
_cell.angle_beta   90.00
_cell.angle_gamma   90.00
#
_symmetry.space_group_name_H-M   'P 1'
#
loop_
_entity.id
_entity.type
_entity.pdbx_description
1 polymer ?
#
loop_
_entity_poly.entity_id
_entity_poly.type
_entity_poly.pdbx_seq_one_letter_code
_entity_poly.pdbx_strand_id
1 'polypeptide(L)'
;MANKPLEIAIREWENLRSTFEKCGDIGDFHSENLRSSRWFVGQEYEGFIANILEMDKKLPQCGYATSEALNVFAELASNAAEKLGLKEELASAFGMGYGFVRTGLVSYDSLEPMQILFHKMFFPFLGRTFHLDFDCDFDHPLVKIKLKFVFERFRSWQNDPMLYTQDFERFQSIGEAWREWEEINE
;
A
#
# COMPACT_ATOMS: atom_id res chain seq x y z
N MET A 1 1.75 29.96 -5.22
CA MET A 1 1.60 28.99 -4.11
C MET A 1 0.58 27.88 -4.41
N ALA A 2 -0.33 28.01 -5.39
CA ALA A 2 -1.39 27.03 -5.65
C ALA A 2 -0.99 25.68 -6.30
N ASN A 3 0.29 25.49 -6.69
CA ASN A 3 0.73 24.25 -7.37
C ASN A 3 1.54 23.28 -6.52
N LYS A 4 1.96 23.65 -5.31
CA LYS A 4 2.85 22.80 -4.50
C LYS A 4 2.24 21.40 -4.19
N PRO A 5 0.97 21.28 -3.74
CA PRO A 5 0.37 19.95 -3.52
C PRO A 5 0.30 19.10 -4.79
N LEU A 6 0.01 19.74 -5.94
CA LEU A 6 -0.05 19.06 -7.22
C LEU A 6 1.33 18.57 -7.66
N GLU A 7 2.38 19.39 -7.49
CA GLU A 7 3.76 19.00 -7.79
C GLU A 7 4.20 17.79 -6.94
N ILE A 8 3.87 17.78 -5.65
CA ILE A 8 4.16 16.65 -4.76
C ILE A 8 3.40 15.40 -5.20
N ALA A 9 2.09 15.53 -5.49
CA ALA A 9 1.28 14.39 -5.91
C ALA A 9 1.77 13.80 -7.24
N ILE A 10 2.17 14.64 -8.20
CA ILE A 10 2.79 14.20 -9.45
C ILE A 10 4.09 13.47 -9.17
N ARG A 11 4.97 14.02 -8.30
CA ARG A 11 6.22 13.35 -7.91
C ARG A 11 5.96 11.96 -7.35
N GLU A 12 5.04 11.83 -6.40
CA GLU A 12 4.73 10.52 -5.81
C GLU A 12 4.02 9.58 -6.78
N TRP A 13 3.22 10.10 -7.71
CA TRP A 13 2.61 9.29 -8.76
C TRP A 13 3.65 8.71 -9.72
N GLU A 14 4.65 9.50 -10.12
CA GLU A 14 5.73 8.99 -10.98
C GLU A 14 6.59 7.94 -10.26
N ASN A 15 6.84 8.13 -8.95
CA ASN A 15 7.48 7.09 -8.13
C ASN A 15 6.64 5.80 -8.12
N LEU A 16 5.32 5.94 -7.94
CA LEU A 16 4.39 4.81 -7.95
C LEU A 16 4.35 4.11 -9.32
N ARG A 17 4.35 4.88 -10.41
CA ARG A 17 4.42 4.37 -11.78
C ARG A 17 5.69 3.54 -12.01
N SER A 18 6.86 4.05 -11.58
CA SER A 18 8.12 3.30 -11.60
C SER A 18 8.00 1.99 -10.82
N THR A 19 7.43 2.08 -9.62
CA THR A 19 7.27 0.96 -8.69
C THR A 19 6.35 -0.13 -9.29
N PHE A 20 5.29 0.29 -9.99
CA PHE A 20 4.25 -0.59 -10.55
C PHE A 20 4.50 -0.99 -12.00
N GLU A 21 5.65 -0.66 -12.58
CA GLU A 21 5.97 -0.92 -14.00
C GLU A 21 5.70 -2.38 -14.44
N LYS A 22 5.86 -3.33 -13.50
CA LYS A 22 5.69 -4.77 -13.75
C LYS A 22 4.23 -5.23 -13.63
N CYS A 23 3.38 -4.45 -12.97
CA CYS A 23 1.93 -4.67 -12.86
C CYS A 23 1.21 -4.17 -14.11
N GLY A 24 1.69 -3.07 -14.70
CA GLY A 24 1.15 -2.46 -15.91
C GLY A 24 1.33 -0.95 -15.93
N ASP A 25 0.81 -0.30 -16.96
CA ASP A 25 0.81 1.16 -17.05
C ASP A 25 -0.40 1.74 -16.31
N ILE A 26 -0.13 2.62 -15.35
CA ILE A 26 -1.14 3.31 -14.55
C ILE A 26 -1.56 4.66 -15.17
N GLY A 27 -0.97 5.05 -16.30
CA GLY A 27 -1.29 6.31 -17.00
C GLY A 27 -0.89 7.55 -16.20
N ASP A 28 -1.15 8.74 -16.75
CA ASP A 28 -0.74 10.03 -16.17
C ASP A 28 -1.55 10.42 -14.92
N PHE A 29 -0.92 11.23 -14.07
CA PHE A 29 -1.61 11.92 -12.97
C PHE A 29 -2.27 13.19 -13.51
N HIS A 30 -3.58 13.34 -13.24
CA HIS A 30 -4.30 14.55 -13.59
C HIS A 30 -4.73 15.29 -12.31
N SER A 31 -4.89 16.60 -12.39
CA SER A 31 -5.32 17.41 -11.24
C SER A 31 -6.72 17.03 -10.72
N GLU A 32 -7.53 16.39 -11.56
CA GLU A 32 -8.82 15.80 -11.17
C GLU A 32 -8.65 14.64 -10.19
N ASN A 33 -7.54 13.90 -10.25
CA ASN A 33 -7.22 12.83 -9.29
C ASN A 33 -7.03 13.37 -7.87
N LEU A 34 -6.62 14.64 -7.71
CA LEU A 34 -6.61 15.28 -6.38
C LEU A 34 -8.02 15.55 -5.87
N ARG A 35 -8.96 15.85 -6.78
CA ARG A 35 -10.34 16.25 -6.46
C ARG A 35 -11.27 15.07 -6.25
N SER A 36 -10.88 13.91 -6.77
CA SER A 36 -11.68 12.70 -6.80
C SER A 36 -11.25 11.67 -5.77
N SER A 37 -10.60 12.04 -4.65
CA SER A 37 -10.30 11.05 -3.60
C SER A 37 -11.62 10.56 -2.99
N ARG A 38 -12.16 9.47 -3.56
CA ARG A 38 -13.50 8.94 -3.23
C ARG A 38 -13.56 8.37 -1.83
N TRP A 39 -12.40 8.08 -1.23
CA TRP A 39 -12.25 7.51 0.11
C TRP A 39 -12.56 8.51 1.23
N PHE A 40 -12.78 9.78 0.87
CA PHE A 40 -12.99 10.89 1.78
C PHE A 40 -14.29 11.63 1.41
N VAL A 41 -15.43 10.94 1.52
CA VAL A 41 -16.75 11.49 1.17
C VAL A 41 -17.20 12.49 2.25
N GLY A 42 -17.26 13.78 1.90
CA GLY A 42 -18.10 14.75 2.62
C GLY A 42 -17.50 16.13 2.82
N GLN A 43 -16.23 16.27 3.21
CA GLN A 43 -15.59 17.56 3.53
C GLN A 43 -14.05 17.60 3.36
N GLU A 44 -13.45 16.61 2.69
CA GLU A 44 -12.04 16.23 2.93
C GLU A 44 -11.11 16.34 1.70
N TYR A 45 -11.52 17.03 0.63
CA TYR A 45 -10.55 17.49 -0.39
C TYR A 45 -9.42 18.30 0.26
N GLU A 46 -9.75 19.06 1.30
CA GLU A 46 -8.77 19.74 2.16
C GLU A 46 -7.91 18.75 2.96
N GLY A 47 -8.45 17.59 3.33
CA GLY A 47 -7.76 16.52 4.07
C GLY A 47 -6.68 15.81 3.24
N PHE A 48 -6.97 15.44 1.99
CA PHE A 48 -5.96 14.83 1.12
C PHE A 48 -4.83 15.82 0.78
N ILE A 49 -5.18 17.07 0.45
CA ILE A 49 -4.19 18.13 0.22
C ILE A 49 -3.37 18.42 1.48
N ALA A 50 -4.01 18.46 2.66
CA ALA A 50 -3.31 18.64 3.92
C ALA A 50 -2.34 17.48 4.19
N ASN A 51 -2.76 16.22 3.95
CA ASN A 51 -1.88 15.05 4.06
C ASN A 51 -0.68 15.16 3.12
N ILE A 52 -0.87 15.56 1.85
CA ILE A 52 0.23 15.78 0.90
C ILE A 52 1.22 16.82 1.42
N LEU A 53 0.70 17.96 1.91
CA LEU A 53 1.53 19.06 2.38
C LEU A 53 2.29 18.71 3.66
N GLU A 54 1.63 18.08 4.63
CA GLU A 54 2.25 17.68 5.89
C GLU A 54 3.21 16.50 5.69
N MET A 55 2.92 15.56 4.78
CA MET A 55 3.87 14.52 4.36
C MET A 55 5.16 15.16 3.83
N ASP A 56 5.09 16.09 2.87
CA ASP A 56 6.27 16.75 2.28
C ASP A 56 7.05 17.56 3.33
N LYS A 57 6.35 18.21 4.27
CA LYS A 57 6.95 18.97 5.36
C LYS A 57 7.71 18.09 6.35
N LYS A 58 7.19 16.90 6.67
CA LYS A 58 7.80 15.93 7.61
C LYS A 58 8.84 15.03 6.96
N LEU A 59 8.86 14.94 5.63
CA LEU A 59 9.75 14.07 4.86
C LEU A 59 11.24 14.17 5.28
N PRO A 60 11.83 15.36 5.51
CA PRO A 60 13.23 15.46 5.90
C PRO A 60 13.55 14.92 7.30
N GLN A 61 12.57 14.86 8.21
CA GLN A 61 12.78 14.42 9.59
C GLN A 61 12.37 12.96 9.82
N CYS A 62 11.27 12.53 9.19
CA CYS A 62 10.62 11.26 9.47
C CYS A 62 10.62 10.32 8.26
N GLY A 63 11.17 10.73 7.12
CA GLY A 63 10.96 10.02 5.86
C GLY A 63 9.46 9.89 5.58
N TYR A 64 9.04 8.71 5.11
CA TYR A 64 7.63 8.38 4.92
C TYR A 64 6.97 7.72 6.13
N ALA A 65 7.64 7.61 7.28
CA ALA A 65 7.07 6.99 8.48
C ALA A 65 6.08 7.93 9.22
N THR A 66 5.03 8.37 8.53
CA THR A 66 3.99 9.28 9.04
C THR A 66 2.60 8.84 8.61
N SER A 67 1.58 9.15 9.41
CA SER A 67 0.18 8.85 9.07
C SER A 67 -0.27 9.59 7.82
N GLU A 68 0.26 10.80 7.57
CA GLU A 68 -0.04 11.54 6.36
C GLU A 68 0.52 10.84 5.11
N ALA A 69 1.75 10.33 5.17
CA ALA A 69 2.30 9.51 4.10
C ALA A 69 1.49 8.24 3.86
N LEU A 70 1.02 7.58 4.93
CA LEU A 70 0.19 6.38 4.83
C LEU A 70 -1.10 6.69 4.05
N ASN A 71 -1.80 7.75 4.43
CA ASN A 71 -3.02 8.19 3.74
C ASN A 71 -2.74 8.54 2.27
N VAL A 72 -1.63 9.25 1.99
CA VAL A 72 -1.25 9.60 0.62
C VAL A 72 -0.99 8.37 -0.23
N PHE A 73 -0.16 7.45 0.26
CA PHE A 73 0.18 6.25 -0.51
C PHE A 73 -1.00 5.29 -0.64
N ALA A 74 -1.85 5.17 0.37
CA ALA A 74 -3.06 4.36 0.30
C ALA A 74 -3.97 4.84 -0.83
N GLU A 75 -4.22 6.15 -0.91
CA GLU A 75 -5.04 6.77 -1.95
C GLU A 75 -4.42 6.59 -3.35
N LEU A 76 -3.15 6.96 -3.52
CA LEU A 76 -2.49 6.89 -4.82
C LEU A 76 -2.41 5.45 -5.33
N ALA A 77 -2.06 4.50 -4.46
CA ALA A 77 -1.97 3.09 -4.82
C ALA A 77 -3.34 2.46 -5.09
N SER A 78 -4.39 2.88 -4.39
CA SER A 78 -5.77 2.45 -4.70
C SER A 78 -6.17 2.91 -6.09
N ASN A 79 -5.97 4.21 -6.40
CA ASN A 79 -6.26 4.77 -7.72
C ASN A 79 -5.45 4.08 -8.83
N ALA A 80 -4.16 3.80 -8.59
CA ALA A 80 -3.32 3.06 -9.52
C ALA A 80 -3.86 1.63 -9.76
N ALA A 81 -4.28 0.94 -8.70
CA ALA A 81 -4.82 -0.41 -8.79
C ALA A 81 -6.16 -0.46 -9.55
N GLU A 82 -7.03 0.55 -9.38
CA GLU A 82 -8.26 0.69 -10.18
C GLU A 82 -7.94 0.88 -11.66
N LYS A 83 -6.96 1.74 -11.99
CA LYS A 83 -6.51 1.94 -13.38
C LYS A 83 -5.95 0.67 -14.01
N LEU A 84 -5.38 -0.24 -13.21
CA LEU A 84 -4.93 -1.56 -13.64
C LEU A 84 -6.05 -2.62 -13.69
N GLY A 85 -7.28 -2.26 -13.29
CA GLY A 85 -8.48 -3.10 -13.44
C GLY A 85 -8.96 -3.82 -12.19
N LEU A 86 -8.47 -3.47 -10.99
CA LEU A 86 -9.12 -3.91 -9.74
C LEU A 86 -10.40 -3.12 -9.50
N LYS A 87 -11.42 -3.80 -8.97
CA LYS A 87 -12.67 -3.20 -8.48
C LYS A 87 -12.40 -2.50 -7.16
N GLU A 88 -13.21 -1.47 -6.90
CA GLU A 88 -13.10 -0.51 -5.79
C GLU A 88 -12.63 -1.14 -4.45
N GLU A 89 -13.35 -2.13 -3.90
CA GLU A 89 -12.98 -2.74 -2.61
C GLU A 89 -11.57 -3.40 -2.62
N LEU A 90 -11.24 -4.11 -3.69
CA LEU A 90 -9.93 -4.76 -3.84
C LEU A 90 -8.82 -3.74 -4.10
N ALA A 91 -9.11 -2.69 -4.87
CA ALA A 91 -8.18 -1.59 -5.09
C ALA A 91 -7.86 -0.86 -3.78
N SER A 92 -8.88 -0.60 -2.96
CA SER A 92 -8.74 -0.01 -1.61
C SER A 92 -7.84 -0.83 -0.70
N ALA A 93 -8.15 -2.13 -0.59
CA ALA A 93 -7.39 -3.03 0.25
C ALA A 93 -5.94 -3.17 -0.24
N PHE A 94 -5.73 -3.19 -1.56
CA PHE A 94 -4.41 -3.20 -2.17
C PHE A 94 -3.64 -1.92 -1.85
N GLY A 95 -4.28 -0.76 -2.04
CA GLY A 95 -3.64 0.53 -1.81
C GLY A 95 -3.27 0.73 -0.34
N MET A 96 -4.17 0.41 0.58
CA MET A 96 -3.89 0.46 2.01
C MET A 96 -2.73 -0.49 2.40
N GLY A 97 -2.73 -1.73 1.88
CA GLY A 97 -1.63 -2.67 2.06
C GLY A 97 -0.28 -2.12 1.56
N TYR A 98 -0.27 -1.49 0.39
CA TYR A 98 0.91 -0.80 -0.14
C TYR A 98 1.35 0.34 0.77
N GLY A 99 0.42 1.18 1.25
CA GLY A 99 0.71 2.28 2.16
C GLY A 99 1.39 1.82 3.45
N PHE A 100 0.92 0.72 4.04
CA PHE A 100 1.54 0.12 5.24
C PHE A 100 2.97 -0.33 4.97
N VAL A 101 3.18 -1.04 3.87
CA VAL A 101 4.50 -1.53 3.49
C VAL A 101 5.46 -0.37 3.15
N ARG A 102 4.96 0.70 2.53
CA ARG A 102 5.74 1.89 2.14
C ARG A 102 6.15 2.75 3.32
N THR A 103 5.31 2.87 4.33
CA THR A 103 5.54 3.74 5.49
C THR A 103 6.12 3.01 6.70
N GLY A 104 5.97 1.68 6.75
CA GLY A 104 6.33 0.88 7.92
C GLY A 104 5.34 1.01 9.08
N LEU A 105 4.24 1.78 8.93
CA LEU A 105 3.25 2.04 9.98
C LEU A 105 2.19 0.94 10.10
N VAL A 106 2.61 -0.32 10.17
CA VAL A 106 1.68 -1.45 10.27
C VAL A 106 1.02 -1.47 11.66
N SER A 107 -0.30 -1.24 11.73
CA SER A 107 -1.08 -1.43 12.95
C SER A 107 -2.02 -2.62 12.79
N TYR A 108 -1.55 -3.82 13.16
CA TYR A 108 -2.27 -5.08 12.96
C TYR A 108 -3.67 -5.11 13.58
N ASP A 109 -3.90 -4.36 14.66
CA ASP A 109 -5.21 -4.28 15.34
C ASP A 109 -6.27 -3.52 14.51
N SER A 110 -5.84 -2.78 13.49
CA SER A 110 -6.70 -1.96 12.63
C SER A 110 -6.81 -2.49 11.19
N LEU A 111 -6.13 -3.61 10.88
CA LEU A 111 -6.07 -4.13 9.52
C LEU A 111 -7.26 -5.03 9.18
N GLU A 112 -7.84 -4.76 8.02
CA GLU A 112 -8.75 -5.71 7.38
C GLU A 112 -7.97 -6.94 6.87
N PRO A 113 -8.59 -8.13 6.82
CA PRO A 113 -7.98 -9.37 6.35
C PRO A 113 -7.14 -9.27 5.07
N MET A 114 -7.64 -8.59 4.03
CA MET A 114 -6.93 -8.44 2.75
C MET A 114 -5.64 -7.62 2.87
N GLN A 115 -5.59 -6.65 3.79
CA GLN A 115 -4.41 -5.84 4.06
C GLN A 115 -3.35 -6.66 4.81
N ILE A 116 -3.78 -7.51 5.74
CA ILE A 116 -2.90 -8.49 6.41
C ILE A 116 -2.30 -9.44 5.38
N LEU A 117 -3.13 -9.95 4.46
CA LEU A 117 -2.68 -10.83 3.38
C LEU A 117 -1.69 -10.13 2.45
N PHE A 118 -1.93 -8.87 2.09
CA PHE A 118 -0.96 -8.06 1.34
C PHE A 118 0.39 -8.06 2.04
N HIS A 119 0.42 -7.69 3.32
CA HIS A 119 1.65 -7.59 4.09
C HIS A 119 2.38 -8.95 4.16
N LYS A 120 1.66 -10.03 4.44
CA LYS A 120 2.20 -11.39 4.48
C LYS A 120 2.74 -11.85 3.13
N MET A 121 2.08 -11.51 2.02
CA MET A 121 2.58 -11.85 0.68
C MET A 121 3.81 -11.01 0.29
N PHE A 122 3.89 -9.77 0.74
CA PHE A 122 5.03 -8.89 0.46
C PHE A 122 6.27 -9.27 1.31
N PHE A 123 6.06 -9.69 2.55
CA PHE A 123 7.08 -10.16 3.49
C PHE A 123 6.85 -11.64 3.90
N PRO A 124 7.00 -12.61 2.97
CA PRO A 124 6.55 -13.99 3.18
C PRO A 124 7.39 -14.82 4.17
N PHE A 125 8.54 -14.35 4.65
CA PHE A 125 9.47 -15.16 5.45
C PHE A 125 10.30 -14.36 6.44
N LEU A 126 9.73 -13.59 7.38
CA LEU A 126 10.56 -12.70 8.21
C LEU A 126 10.16 -12.66 9.69
N GLY A 127 10.67 -13.62 10.45
CA GLY A 127 10.89 -13.46 11.87
C GLY A 127 11.96 -12.38 12.11
N ARG A 128 11.57 -11.28 12.76
CA ARG A 128 12.38 -10.17 13.33
C ARG A 128 13.53 -9.51 12.54
N THR A 129 14.08 -10.08 11.46
CA THR A 129 15.40 -9.67 10.91
C THR A 129 15.35 -8.77 9.68
N PHE A 130 14.27 -8.71 8.91
CA PHE A 130 14.22 -7.81 7.73
C PHE A 130 13.54 -6.46 8.01
N HIS A 131 12.92 -6.29 9.17
CA HIS A 131 12.38 -4.98 9.56
C HIS A 131 13.48 -3.97 9.93
N LEU A 132 14.73 -4.42 10.10
CA LEU A 132 15.84 -3.60 10.60
C LEU A 132 16.86 -3.14 9.53
N ASP A 133 16.89 -3.76 8.35
CA ASP A 133 17.92 -3.47 7.32
C ASP A 133 17.38 -2.87 6.01
N PHE A 134 16.06 -2.68 5.87
CA PHE A 134 15.49 -2.01 4.69
C PHE A 134 15.33 -0.50 4.94
N ASP A 135 16.36 0.27 4.56
CA ASP A 135 16.18 1.64 4.03
C ASP A 135 15.41 1.53 2.70
N CYS A 136 14.16 1.08 2.76
CA CYS A 136 13.47 0.37 1.69
C CYS A 136 13.52 1.17 0.38
N ASP A 137 14.45 0.81 -0.49
CA ASP A 137 14.55 1.33 -1.83
C ASP A 137 13.39 0.71 -2.63
N PHE A 138 12.29 1.45 -2.74
CA PHE A 138 11.11 0.98 -3.48
C PHE A 138 11.33 0.96 -4.99
N ASP A 139 12.41 1.56 -5.49
CA ASP A 139 12.84 1.41 -6.88
C ASP A 139 13.59 0.08 -7.10
N HIS A 140 13.93 -0.65 -6.04
CA HIS A 140 14.64 -1.92 -6.15
C HIS A 140 13.84 -2.95 -6.97
N PRO A 141 14.46 -3.66 -7.93
CA PRO A 141 13.76 -4.60 -8.82
C PRO A 141 12.95 -5.69 -8.08
N LEU A 142 13.42 -6.14 -6.90
CA LEU A 142 12.70 -7.11 -6.09
C LEU A 142 11.37 -6.58 -5.55
N VAL A 143 11.29 -5.29 -5.20
CA VAL A 143 10.03 -4.66 -4.76
C VAL A 143 9.02 -4.71 -5.90
N LYS A 144 9.44 -4.35 -7.12
CA LYS A 144 8.59 -4.40 -8.33
C LYS A 144 8.08 -5.81 -8.62
N ILE A 145 8.93 -6.84 -8.46
CA ILE A 145 8.55 -8.25 -8.65
C ILE A 145 7.52 -8.68 -7.59
N LYS A 146 7.74 -8.33 -6.32
CA LYS A 146 6.83 -8.65 -5.22
C LYS A 146 5.48 -7.97 -5.39
N LEU A 147 5.45 -6.70 -5.76
CA LEU A 147 4.20 -5.97 -5.99
C LEU A 147 3.42 -6.56 -7.15
N LYS A 148 4.09 -6.95 -8.24
CA LYS A 148 3.44 -7.69 -9.32
C LYS A 148 2.77 -8.97 -8.81
N PHE A 149 3.49 -9.76 -8.00
CA PHE A 149 2.94 -10.98 -7.43
C PHE A 149 1.71 -10.72 -6.57
N VAL A 150 1.77 -9.73 -5.66
CA VAL A 150 0.63 -9.35 -4.82
C VAL A 150 -0.54 -8.86 -5.67
N PHE A 151 -0.28 -8.01 -6.67
CA PHE A 151 -1.31 -7.46 -7.55
C PHE A 151 -2.03 -8.55 -8.34
N GLU A 152 -1.29 -9.48 -8.96
CA GLU A 152 -1.89 -10.61 -9.68
C GLU A 152 -2.70 -11.50 -8.74
N ARG A 153 -2.33 -11.60 -7.46
CA ARG A 153 -3.13 -12.33 -6.48
C ARG A 153 -4.45 -11.65 -6.18
N PHE A 154 -4.44 -10.34 -5.95
CA PHE A 154 -5.67 -9.53 -5.80
C PHE A 154 -6.57 -9.65 -7.04
N ARG A 155 -5.98 -9.62 -8.24
CA ARG A 155 -6.70 -9.84 -9.50
C ARG A 155 -7.30 -11.25 -9.58
N SER A 156 -6.60 -12.26 -9.06
CA SER A 156 -7.12 -13.62 -8.99
C SER A 156 -8.33 -13.74 -8.05
N TRP A 157 -8.31 -13.06 -6.89
CA TRP A 157 -9.45 -13.02 -5.97
C TRP A 157 -10.67 -12.33 -6.59
N GLN A 158 -10.46 -11.31 -7.42
CA GLN A 158 -11.54 -10.67 -8.17
C GLN A 158 -12.26 -11.61 -9.13
N ASN A 159 -11.49 -12.47 -9.80
CA ASN A 159 -11.99 -13.40 -10.81
C ASN A 159 -12.56 -14.67 -10.19
N ASP A 160 -12.01 -15.09 -9.05
CA ASP A 160 -12.44 -16.24 -8.27
C ASP A 160 -12.33 -15.95 -6.77
N PRO A 161 -13.43 -15.54 -6.12
CA PRO A 161 -13.47 -15.26 -4.69
C PRO A 161 -13.08 -16.45 -3.81
N MET A 162 -13.18 -17.70 -4.29
CA MET A 162 -12.77 -18.86 -3.50
C MET A 162 -11.25 -18.88 -3.24
N LEU A 163 -10.46 -18.29 -4.14
CA LEU A 163 -9.01 -18.16 -3.95
C LEU A 163 -8.66 -17.27 -2.75
N TYR A 164 -9.49 -16.27 -2.46
CA TYR A 164 -9.31 -15.44 -1.27
C TYR A 164 -9.53 -16.26 0.00
N THR A 165 -10.60 -17.06 0.07
CA THR A 165 -10.86 -17.93 1.23
C THR A 165 -9.70 -18.92 1.46
N GLN A 166 -9.21 -19.56 0.40
CA GLN A 166 -8.08 -20.49 0.49
C GLN A 166 -6.79 -19.81 1.00
N ASP A 167 -6.48 -18.61 0.50
CA ASP A 167 -5.33 -17.86 0.98
C ASP A 167 -5.52 -17.44 2.43
N PHE A 168 -6.69 -16.93 2.78
CA PHE A 168 -6.99 -16.49 4.13
C PHE A 168 -6.79 -17.62 5.14
N GLU A 169 -7.34 -18.81 4.87
CA GLU A 169 -7.14 -20.02 5.69
C GLU A 169 -5.66 -20.43 5.77
N ARG A 170 -4.96 -20.42 4.63
CA ARG A 170 -3.53 -20.74 4.56
C ARG A 170 -2.68 -19.76 5.39
N PHE A 171 -2.99 -18.47 5.37
CA PHE A 171 -2.23 -17.46 6.09
C PHE A 171 -2.66 -17.32 7.56
N GLN A 172 -3.88 -17.72 7.93
CA GLN A 172 -4.29 -17.88 9.33
C GLN A 172 -3.51 -19.01 10.00
N SER A 173 -3.48 -20.20 9.39
CA SER A 173 -2.72 -21.34 9.91
C SER A 173 -1.22 -21.07 10.02
N ILE A 174 -0.64 -20.30 9.08
CA ILE A 174 0.73 -19.80 9.21
C ILE A 174 0.86 -18.87 10.44
N GLY A 175 -0.05 -17.91 10.62
CA GLY A 175 -0.03 -16.96 11.75
C GLY A 175 -0.24 -17.59 13.13
N GLU A 176 -1.02 -18.68 13.21
CA GLU A 176 -1.15 -19.51 14.42
C GLU A 176 0.15 -20.27 14.70
N ALA A 177 0.76 -20.88 13.68
CA ALA A 177 2.06 -21.54 13.82
C ALA A 177 3.18 -20.58 14.28
N TRP A 178 3.14 -19.29 13.89
CA TRP A 178 4.08 -18.29 14.39
C TRP A 178 3.84 -17.91 15.85
N ARG A 179 2.58 -17.73 16.28
CA ARG A 179 2.25 -17.44 17.69
C ARG A 179 2.68 -18.57 18.62
N GLU A 180 2.41 -19.82 18.23
CA GLU A 180 2.87 -21.01 18.96
C GLU A 180 4.41 -21.07 19.02
N TRP A 181 5.11 -20.67 17.95
CA TRP A 181 6.58 -20.66 17.92
C TRP A 181 7.20 -19.55 18.77
N GLU A 182 6.54 -18.38 18.90
CA GLU A 182 6.97 -17.30 19.79
C GLU A 182 6.72 -17.65 21.27
N GLU A 183 5.57 -18.26 21.61
CA GLU A 183 5.27 -18.71 22.97
C GLU A 183 6.18 -19.84 23.47
N ILE A 184 6.70 -20.68 22.56
CA ILE A 184 7.67 -21.74 22.89
C ILE A 184 9.08 -21.19 23.15
N ASN A 185 9.39 -19.99 22.64
CA ASN A 185 10.73 -19.39 22.68
C ASN A 185 10.82 -18.14 23.59
N GLU A 186 9.78 -17.86 24.38
CA GLU A 186 9.82 -16.97 25.56
C GLU A 186 10.03 -17.78 26.86
#